data_AF-A0A2V6AZK1-F1
#
_entry.id   AF-A0A2V6AZK1-F1
#
_cell.length_a   1.000
_cell.length_b   1.000
_cell.length_c   1.000
_cell.angle_alpha   90.00
_cell.angle_beta   90.00
_cell.angle_gamma   90.00
#
_symmetry.space_group_name_H-M   'P 1'
#
loop_
_entity.id
_entity.type
_entity.pdbx_description
1 polymer ?
#
loop_
_entity_poly.entity_id
_entity_poly.type
_entity_poly.pdbx_seq_one_letter_code
_entity_poly.pdbx_strand_id
1 'polypeptide(L)'
;MINKDPIEVIGVARNSKAVTLGEIPTPMVYWPLKEITDTGITLFVHTTGAPGMMLSEIRRIVRSVDVHIPITYEKTIRQHMAIALWPSWMGAMLLGSLGLLAFILASMGVYGVMAYSVSQRTRELGIRMALGAQTSQVIQLVLRQGMSLAVIGLGLGLFAAFGSTRLAGSLLYGVNPSDPVIFVGVTSLLAFAAFAACYFPARRALKINPVTALRTE
;
A
#
# COMPACT_ATOMS: atom_id res chain seq x y z
N MET A 1 27.11 29.09 -22.67
CA MET A 1 27.02 30.40 -23.34
C MET A 1 25.83 30.33 -24.29
N ILE A 2 24.72 31.00 -23.97
CA ILE A 2 23.54 31.02 -24.84
C ILE A 2 23.83 32.06 -25.94
N ASN A 3 23.78 31.62 -27.20
CA ASN A 3 23.91 32.49 -28.36
C ASN A 3 22.84 33.59 -28.29
N LYS A 4 23.19 34.85 -28.59
CA LYS A 4 22.32 36.03 -28.39
C LYS A 4 21.28 36.24 -29.50
N ASP A 5 21.22 35.32 -30.46
CA ASP A 5 20.28 35.42 -31.57
C ASP A 5 18.85 35.08 -31.11
N PRO A 6 17.83 35.81 -31.57
CA PRO A 6 16.44 35.52 -31.23
C PRO A 6 16.01 34.16 -31.75
N ILE A 7 15.29 33.39 -30.92
CA ILE A 7 14.86 32.01 -31.20
C ILE A 7 13.35 32.00 -31.41
N GLU A 8 12.89 31.36 -32.48
CA GLU A 8 11.46 31.19 -32.77
C GLU A 8 10.89 29.95 -32.07
N VAL A 9 9.78 30.12 -31.35
CA VAL A 9 9.06 29.01 -30.72
C VAL A 9 8.12 28.38 -31.73
N ILE A 10 8.51 27.22 -32.27
CA ILE A 10 7.72 26.48 -33.27
C ILE A 10 6.63 25.58 -32.67
N GLY A 11 6.60 25.41 -31.34
CA GLY A 11 5.60 24.56 -30.68
C GLY A 11 5.79 24.42 -29.17
N VAL A 12 4.76 23.93 -28.50
CA VAL A 12 4.75 23.68 -27.05
C VAL A 12 4.31 22.25 -26.78
N ALA A 13 5.11 21.51 -26.02
CA ALA A 13 4.82 20.14 -25.60
C ALA A 13 4.09 20.12 -24.24
N ARG A 14 3.40 19.00 -23.94
CA ARG A 14 2.83 18.77 -22.61
C ARG A 14 3.95 18.59 -21.58
N ASN A 15 3.72 19.07 -20.35
CA ASN A 15 4.64 18.86 -19.24
C ASN A 15 5.03 17.39 -19.07
N SER A 16 6.33 17.15 -18.98
CA SER A 16 6.94 15.86 -18.67
C SER A 16 7.78 15.98 -17.41
N LYS A 17 7.95 14.85 -16.71
CA LYS A 17 8.90 14.75 -15.60
C LYS A 17 10.23 14.25 -16.16
N ALA A 18 11.30 14.99 -15.91
CA ALA A 18 12.62 14.78 -16.45
C ALA A 18 13.54 13.98 -15.51
N VAL A 19 13.47 14.19 -14.19
CA VAL A 19 14.43 13.59 -13.24
C VAL A 19 13.76 12.63 -12.27
N THR A 20 12.63 13.01 -11.65
CA THR A 20 11.92 12.14 -10.69
C THR A 20 10.41 12.16 -10.87
N LEU A 21 9.73 11.10 -10.41
CA LEU A 21 8.27 11.04 -10.44
C LEU A 21 7.60 12.11 -9.53
N GLY A 22 8.34 12.69 -8.58
CA GLY A 22 7.82 13.68 -7.63
C GLY A 22 8.31 15.11 -7.84
N GLU A 23 9.04 15.39 -8.91
CA GLU A 23 9.51 16.75 -9.16
C GLU A 23 8.36 17.68 -9.56
N ILE A 24 8.53 18.95 -9.19
CA ILE A 24 7.78 20.04 -9.81
C ILE A 24 8.34 20.19 -11.22
N PRO A 25 7.50 20.13 -12.28
CA PRO A 25 7.97 20.28 -13.65
C PRO A 25 8.80 21.56 -13.80
N THR A 26 10.06 21.41 -14.15
CA THR A 26 10.94 22.54 -14.40
C THR A 26 10.82 22.98 -15.86
N PRO A 27 11.06 24.27 -16.17
CA PRO A 27 11.08 24.73 -17.56
C PRO A 27 12.09 23.93 -18.38
N MET A 28 11.62 23.33 -19.47
CA MET A 28 12.43 22.48 -20.34
C MET A 28 12.23 22.92 -21.78
N VAL A 29 13.35 23.01 -22.53
CA VAL A 29 13.35 23.42 -23.94
C VAL A 29 13.89 22.26 -24.76
N TYR A 30 13.20 21.95 -25.85
CA TYR A 30 13.65 20.96 -26.83
C TYR A 30 14.44 21.65 -27.92
N TRP A 31 15.63 21.12 -28.22
CA TRP A 31 16.53 21.71 -29.20
C TRP A 31 16.87 20.70 -30.30
N PRO A 32 16.99 21.12 -31.58
CA PRO A 32 17.46 20.24 -32.64
C PRO A 32 18.86 19.70 -32.35
N LEU A 33 19.04 18.37 -32.44
CA LEU A 33 20.31 17.71 -32.12
C LEU A 33 21.52 18.29 -32.90
N LYS A 34 21.30 18.77 -34.13
CA LYS A 34 22.35 19.31 -35.01
C LYS A 34 23.07 20.54 -34.45
N GLU A 35 22.45 21.23 -33.50
CA GLU A 35 22.95 22.47 -32.92
C GLU A 35 23.60 22.26 -31.54
N ILE A 36 23.60 21.02 -31.03
CA ILE A 36 24.22 20.66 -29.75
C ILE A 36 25.59 20.04 -30.03
N THR A 37 26.65 20.77 -29.71
CA THR A 37 28.02 20.39 -30.10
C THR A 37 28.79 19.59 -29.04
N ASP A 38 28.31 19.51 -27.78
CA ASP A 38 29.21 19.18 -26.65
C ASP A 38 28.55 18.38 -25.51
N THR A 39 27.68 17.42 -25.81
CA THR A 39 27.03 16.61 -24.75
C THR A 39 26.93 15.14 -25.15
N GLY A 40 27.09 14.23 -24.17
CA GLY A 40 26.85 12.81 -24.38
C GLY A 40 25.45 12.56 -24.93
N ILE A 41 25.36 11.86 -26.06
CA ILE A 41 24.08 11.59 -26.74
C ILE A 41 23.45 10.35 -26.11
N THR A 42 22.22 10.50 -25.59
CA THR A 42 21.39 9.37 -25.18
C THR A 42 20.41 9.02 -26.30
N LEU A 43 20.54 7.82 -26.86
CA LEU A 43 19.64 7.35 -27.92
C LEU A 43 18.48 6.56 -27.30
N PHE A 44 17.26 7.05 -27.50
CA PHE A 44 16.05 6.30 -27.20
C PHE A 44 15.60 5.53 -28.44
N VAL A 45 15.58 4.20 -28.35
CA VAL A 45 15.11 3.34 -29.44
C VAL A 45 13.80 2.68 -29.04
N HIS A 46 12.77 2.94 -29.83
CA HIS A 46 11.49 2.25 -29.70
C HIS A 46 11.51 0.98 -30.56
N THR A 47 11.25 -0.17 -29.95
CA THR A 47 11.21 -1.47 -30.64
C THR A 47 9.93 -2.22 -30.29
N THR A 48 9.38 -2.93 -31.28
CA THR A 48 8.21 -3.79 -31.13
C THR A 48 8.57 -5.22 -30.70
N GLY A 49 9.86 -5.59 -30.77
CA GLY A 49 10.38 -6.93 -30.46
C GLY A 49 11.04 -7.06 -29.08
N ALA A 50 11.68 -8.21 -28.84
CA ALA A 50 12.40 -8.48 -27.59
C ALA A 50 13.56 -7.45 -27.39
N PRO A 51 13.53 -6.62 -26.32
CA PRO A 51 14.48 -5.53 -26.14
C PRO A 51 15.95 -5.99 -26.09
N GLY A 52 16.22 -7.18 -25.54
CA GLY A 52 17.57 -7.73 -25.43
C GLY A 52 18.23 -8.09 -26.78
N MET A 53 17.43 -8.59 -27.73
CA MET A 53 17.91 -8.89 -29.09
C MET A 53 18.24 -7.59 -29.84
N MET A 54 17.36 -6.59 -29.73
CA MET A 54 17.57 -5.28 -30.35
C MET A 54 18.78 -4.55 -29.76
N LEU A 55 18.99 -4.64 -28.43
CA LEU A 55 20.14 -4.03 -27.76
C LEU A 55 21.47 -4.62 -28.25
N SER A 56 21.50 -5.94 -28.47
CA SER A 56 22.67 -6.64 -29.00
C SER A 56 23.01 -6.16 -30.42
N GLU A 57 21.99 -5.95 -31.25
CA GLU A 57 22.15 -5.47 -32.62
C GLU A 57 22.59 -3.99 -32.66
N ILE A 58 21.98 -3.12 -31.84
CA ILE A 58 22.38 -1.72 -31.71
C ILE A 58 23.84 -1.64 -31.26
N ARG A 59 24.25 -2.45 -30.28
CA ARG A 59 25.64 -2.50 -29.81
C ARG A 59 26.60 -2.88 -30.94
N ARG A 60 26.22 -3.84 -31.77
CA ARG A 60 27.01 -4.26 -32.94
C ARG A 60 27.16 -3.12 -33.95
N ILE A 61 26.07 -2.42 -34.26
CA ILE A 61 26.06 -1.28 -35.19
C ILE A 61 26.94 -0.14 -34.65
N VAL A 62 26.76 0.26 -33.38
CA VAL A 62 27.55 1.34 -32.77
C VAL A 62 29.04 1.01 -32.79
N ARG A 63 29.42 -0.21 -32.44
CA ARG A 63 30.82 -0.67 -32.50
C ARG A 63 31.38 -0.72 -33.92
N SER A 64 30.53 -0.91 -34.93
CA SER A 64 30.96 -0.87 -36.34
C SER A 64 31.24 0.55 -36.83
N VAL A 65 30.62 1.56 -36.20
CA VAL A 65 30.88 2.97 -36.50
C VAL A 65 32.18 3.42 -35.83
N ASP A 66 32.31 3.19 -34.53
CA ASP A 66 33.55 3.45 -33.79
C ASP A 66 33.60 2.60 -32.51
N VAL A 67 34.69 1.86 -32.34
CA VAL A 67 34.95 1.00 -31.18
C VAL A 67 35.23 1.81 -29.90
N HIS A 68 35.69 3.06 -30.02
CA HIS A 68 36.08 3.89 -28.88
C HIS A 68 34.91 4.62 -28.23
N ILE A 69 33.70 4.57 -28.79
CA ILE A 69 32.52 5.20 -28.19
C ILE A 69 32.12 4.39 -26.94
N PRO A 70 32.21 4.97 -25.73
CA PRO A 70 31.81 4.28 -24.52
C PRO A 70 30.28 4.18 -24.47
N ILE A 71 29.75 2.95 -24.48
CA ILE A 71 28.33 2.73 -24.27
C ILE A 71 28.08 2.69 -22.76
N THR A 72 27.81 3.86 -22.18
CA THR A 72 27.76 4.04 -20.72
C THR A 72 26.50 3.47 -20.07
N TYR A 73 25.35 3.48 -20.76
CA TYR A 73 24.06 3.10 -20.18
C TYR A 73 23.22 2.24 -21.14
N GLU A 74 23.41 0.93 -21.07
CA GLU A 74 22.57 -0.04 -21.78
C GLU A 74 21.48 -0.60 -20.86
N LYS A 75 20.37 0.12 -20.72
CA LYS A 75 19.22 -0.35 -19.94
C LYS A 75 17.92 -0.13 -20.70
N THR A 76 17.01 -1.08 -20.58
CA THR A 76 15.64 -0.85 -21.01
C THR A 76 15.01 0.23 -20.14
N ILE A 77 14.06 1.00 -20.70
CA ILE A 77 13.30 2.00 -19.93
C ILE A 77 12.67 1.36 -18.69
N ARG A 78 12.20 0.11 -18.78
CA ARG A 78 11.68 -0.64 -17.62
C ARG A 78 12.72 -0.85 -16.52
N GLN A 79 13.95 -1.22 -16.86
CA GLN A 79 15.03 -1.40 -15.88
C GLN A 79 15.50 -0.07 -15.29
N HIS A 80 15.52 1.00 -16.11
CA HIS A 80 15.85 2.34 -15.64
C HIS A 80 14.79 2.86 -14.67
N MET A 81 13.50 2.70 -15.02
CA MET A 81 12.38 3.04 -14.14
C MET A 81 12.38 2.20 -12.87
N ALA A 82 12.71 0.91 -12.94
CA ALA A 82 12.77 0.05 -11.77
C ALA A 82 13.66 0.69 -10.69
N ILE A 83 14.87 1.16 -11.06
CA ILE A 83 15.84 1.87 -10.19
C ILE A 83 15.21 3.10 -9.52
N ALA A 84 14.50 3.93 -10.29
CA ALA A 84 13.81 5.11 -9.76
C ALA A 84 12.65 4.76 -8.80
N LEU A 85 12.06 3.57 -8.93
CA LEU A 85 10.99 3.07 -8.06
C LEU A 85 11.49 2.28 -6.84
N TRP A 86 12.80 2.00 -6.70
CA TRP A 86 13.31 1.25 -5.55
C TRP A 86 12.95 1.87 -4.18
N PRO A 87 13.14 3.19 -3.97
CA PRO A 87 12.84 3.80 -2.68
C PRO A 87 11.37 3.68 -2.30
N SER A 88 10.45 3.82 -3.27
CA SER A 88 9.02 3.69 -3.03
C SER A 88 8.61 2.25 -2.75
N TRP A 89 9.20 1.27 -3.43
CA TRP A 89 9.00 -0.15 -3.14
C TRP A 89 9.49 -0.54 -1.74
N MET A 90 10.67 -0.09 -1.34
CA MET A 90 11.19 -0.32 0.02
C MET A 90 10.27 0.30 1.08
N GLY A 91 9.85 1.55 0.88
CA GLY A 91 8.91 2.22 1.77
C GLY A 91 7.58 1.46 1.90
N ALA A 92 7.03 0.99 0.78
CA ALA A 92 5.80 0.20 0.76
C ALA A 92 5.95 -1.14 1.49
N MET A 93 7.08 -1.85 1.32
CA MET A 93 7.34 -3.10 2.03
C MET A 93 7.49 -2.89 3.54
N LEU A 94 8.22 -1.86 3.96
CA LEU A 94 8.41 -1.53 5.38
C LEU A 94 7.08 -1.13 6.03
N LEU A 95 6.35 -0.18 5.45
CA LEU A 95 5.05 0.24 5.96
C LEU A 95 4.01 -0.89 5.92
N GLY A 96 4.04 -1.72 4.87
CA GLY A 96 3.18 -2.89 4.74
C GLY A 96 3.43 -3.93 5.84
N SER A 97 4.70 -4.22 6.14
CA SER A 97 5.07 -5.16 7.22
C SER A 97 4.73 -4.61 8.60
N LEU A 98 4.94 -3.32 8.86
CA LEU A 98 4.49 -2.66 10.09
C LEU A 98 2.97 -2.66 10.21
N GLY A 99 2.25 -2.42 9.12
CA GLY A 99 0.79 -2.50 9.08
C GLY A 99 0.28 -3.91 9.41
N LEU A 100 0.94 -4.94 8.88
CA LEU A 100 0.62 -6.33 9.19
C LEU A 100 0.85 -6.66 10.67
N LEU A 101 1.98 -6.23 11.25
CA LEU A 101 2.27 -6.41 12.67
C LEU A 101 1.26 -5.68 13.56
N ALA A 102 0.94 -4.42 13.23
CA ALA A 102 -0.07 -3.64 13.95
C ALA A 102 -1.45 -4.32 13.88
N PHE A 103 -1.82 -4.86 12.73
CA PHE A 103 -3.06 -5.61 12.55
C PHE A 103 -3.12 -6.88 13.42
N ILE A 104 -2.03 -7.64 13.48
CA ILE A 104 -1.93 -8.83 14.33
C ILE A 104 -2.04 -8.45 15.80
N LEU A 105 -1.33 -7.40 16.24
CA LEU A 105 -1.38 -6.90 17.61
C LEU A 105 -2.78 -6.41 17.99
N ALA A 106 -3.43 -5.64 17.11
CA ALA A 106 -4.79 -5.19 17.32
C ALA A 106 -5.77 -6.37 17.45
N SER A 107 -5.64 -7.38 16.58
CA SER A 107 -6.47 -8.60 16.61
C SER A 107 -6.28 -9.37 17.92
N MET A 108 -5.04 -9.50 18.40
CA MET A 108 -4.75 -10.11 19.70
C MET A 108 -5.34 -9.32 20.86
N GLY A 109 -5.24 -7.98 20.83
CA GLY A 109 -5.84 -7.11 21.84
C GLY A 109 -7.36 -7.27 21.93
N VAL A 110 -8.05 -7.25 20.79
CA VAL A 110 -9.50 -7.48 20.73
C VAL A 110 -9.85 -8.87 21.27
N TYR A 111 -9.11 -9.91 20.85
CA TYR A 111 -9.33 -11.27 21.37
C TYR A 111 -9.14 -11.33 22.89
N GLY A 112 -8.09 -10.70 23.44
CA GLY A 112 -7.81 -10.70 24.87
C GLY A 112 -8.90 -10.01 25.69
N VAL A 113 -9.33 -8.80 25.27
CA VAL A 113 -10.41 -8.06 25.93
C VAL A 113 -11.73 -8.84 25.87
N MET A 114 -12.06 -9.44 24.72
CA MET A 114 -13.28 -10.22 24.58
C MET A 114 -13.24 -11.52 25.38
N ALA A 115 -12.11 -12.24 25.37
CA ALA A 115 -11.94 -13.45 26.17
C ALA A 115 -12.08 -13.15 27.67
N TYR A 116 -11.50 -12.03 28.14
CA TYR A 116 -11.63 -11.59 29.52
C TYR A 116 -13.06 -11.19 29.88
N SER A 117 -13.73 -10.41 29.02
CA SER A 117 -15.12 -9.98 29.22
C SER A 117 -16.09 -11.16 29.29
N VAL A 118 -15.91 -12.14 28.41
CA VAL A 118 -16.70 -13.38 28.41
C VAL A 118 -16.42 -14.19 29.68
N SER A 119 -15.15 -14.29 30.10
CA SER A 119 -14.76 -15.00 31.33
C SER A 119 -15.41 -14.39 32.59
N GLN A 120 -15.43 -13.06 32.73
CA GLN A 120 -16.13 -12.41 33.85
C GLN A 120 -17.65 -12.66 33.82
N ARG A 121 -18.25 -12.74 32.63
CA ARG A 121 -19.70 -12.94 32.45
C ARG A 121 -20.12 -14.40 32.41
N THR A 122 -19.19 -15.36 32.53
CA THR A 122 -19.49 -16.80 32.41
C THR A 122 -20.57 -17.25 33.40
N ARG A 123 -20.60 -16.70 34.61
CA ARG A 123 -21.60 -17.03 35.64
C ARG A 123 -23.00 -16.57 35.25
N GLU A 124 -23.15 -15.34 34.75
CA GLU A 124 -24.43 -14.80 34.27
C GLU A 124 -24.92 -15.55 33.03
N LEU A 125 -23.99 -15.86 32.10
CA LEU A 125 -24.28 -16.62 30.90
C LEU A 125 -24.68 -18.07 31.22
N GLY A 126 -24.05 -18.69 32.22
CA GLY A 126 -24.40 -20.01 32.74
C GLY A 126 -25.79 -20.05 33.36
N ILE A 127 -26.16 -19.04 34.15
CA ILE A 127 -27.50 -18.92 34.74
C ILE A 127 -28.56 -18.76 33.64
N ARG A 128 -28.32 -17.92 32.63
CA ARG A 128 -29.25 -17.76 31.48
C ARG A 128 -29.42 -19.05 30.70
N MET A 129 -28.34 -19.80 30.45
CA MET A 129 -28.44 -21.10 29.79
C MET A 129 -29.19 -22.13 30.65
N ALA A 130 -29.01 -22.13 31.97
CA ALA A 130 -29.76 -22.99 32.88
C ALA A 130 -31.27 -22.67 32.90
N LEU A 131 -31.64 -21.41 32.65
CA LEU A 131 -33.03 -20.96 32.46
C LEU A 131 -33.57 -21.24 31.04
N GLY A 132 -32.82 -21.92 30.18
CA GLY A 132 -33.27 -22.32 28.83
C GLY A 132 -32.90 -21.35 27.70
N ALA A 133 -32.04 -20.36 27.95
CA ALA A 133 -31.58 -19.47 26.89
C ALA A 133 -30.77 -20.22 25.83
N GLN A 134 -31.08 -19.97 24.55
CA GLN A 134 -30.40 -20.62 23.43
C GLN A 134 -28.97 -20.09 23.31
N THR A 135 -28.02 -20.98 23.03
CA THR A 135 -26.60 -20.64 22.85
C THR A 135 -26.37 -19.54 21.81
N SER A 136 -27.23 -19.47 20.78
CA SER A 136 -27.24 -18.42 19.76
C SER A 136 -27.48 -17.01 20.32
N GLN A 137 -28.36 -16.86 21.32
CA GLN A 137 -28.67 -15.57 21.94
C GLN A 137 -27.47 -15.02 22.72
N VAL A 138 -26.69 -15.91 23.34
CA VAL A 138 -25.46 -15.55 24.05
C VAL A 138 -24.37 -15.10 23.07
N ILE A 139 -24.16 -15.84 21.97
CA ILE A 139 -23.20 -15.44 20.92
C ILE A 139 -23.58 -14.08 20.34
N GLN A 140 -24.86 -13.85 20.05
CA GLN A 140 -25.32 -12.60 19.45
C GLN A 140 -25.13 -11.41 20.39
N LEU A 141 -25.31 -11.60 21.70
CA LEU A 141 -25.06 -10.55 22.70
C LEU A 141 -23.58 -10.16 22.73
N VAL A 142 -22.69 -11.16 22.80
CA VAL A 142 -21.23 -10.94 22.85
C VAL A 142 -20.74 -10.31 21.54
N LEU A 143 -21.19 -10.82 20.40
CA LEU A 143 -20.88 -10.24 19.08
C LEU A 143 -21.36 -8.80 18.97
N ARG A 144 -22.59 -8.48 19.40
CA ARG A 144 -23.12 -7.11 19.31
C ARG A 144 -22.29 -6.13 20.13
N GLN A 145 -21.84 -6.56 21.31
CA GLN A 145 -21.04 -5.73 22.21
C GLN A 145 -19.60 -5.54 21.70
N GLY A 146 -18.98 -6.60 21.18
CA GLY A 146 -17.66 -6.52 20.54
C GLY A 146 -17.68 -5.71 19.25
N MET A 147 -18.68 -5.95 18.40
CA MET A 147 -18.84 -5.24 17.13
C MET A 147 -19.18 -3.77 17.33
N SER A 148 -19.92 -3.37 18.37
CA SER A 148 -20.13 -1.94 18.63
C SER A 148 -18.81 -1.22 18.93
N LEU A 149 -17.91 -1.87 19.69
CA LEU A 149 -16.59 -1.32 19.98
C LEU A 149 -15.73 -1.26 18.71
N ALA A 150 -15.79 -2.31 17.89
CA ALA A 150 -15.08 -2.38 16.62
C ALA A 150 -15.56 -1.29 15.64
N VAL A 151 -16.87 -1.04 15.53
CA VAL A 151 -17.43 0.01 14.65
C VAL A 151 -16.95 1.40 15.09
N ILE A 152 -16.94 1.68 16.39
CA ILE A 152 -16.42 2.96 16.91
C ILE A 152 -14.93 3.09 16.59
N GLY A 153 -14.15 2.04 16.85
CA GLY A 153 -12.72 2.01 16.53
C GLY A 153 -12.43 2.18 15.04
N LEU A 154 -13.18 1.52 14.17
CA LEU A 154 -13.09 1.65 12.72
C LEU A 154 -13.45 3.07 12.27
N GLY A 155 -14.50 3.66 12.83
CA GLY A 155 -14.88 5.05 12.54
C GLY A 155 -13.75 6.03 12.89
N LEU A 156 -13.25 5.96 14.13
CA LEU A 156 -12.14 6.82 14.58
C LEU A 156 -10.86 6.57 13.76
N GLY A 157 -10.56 5.32 13.47
CA GLY A 157 -9.42 4.93 12.64
C GLY A 157 -9.51 5.46 11.22
N LEU A 158 -10.70 5.44 10.61
CA LEU A 158 -10.94 6.01 9.28
C LEU A 158 -10.76 7.53 9.27
N PHE A 159 -11.29 8.22 10.27
CA PHE A 159 -11.08 9.67 10.42
C PHE A 159 -9.60 10.02 10.58
N ALA A 160 -8.89 9.29 11.44
CA ALA A 160 -7.45 9.47 11.64
C ALA A 160 -6.67 9.17 10.36
N ALA A 161 -6.97 8.06 9.69
CA ALA A 161 -6.33 7.67 8.44
C ALA A 161 -6.55 8.72 7.34
N PHE A 162 -7.78 9.21 7.16
CA PHE A 162 -8.06 10.26 6.18
C PHE A 162 -7.29 11.56 6.49
N GLY A 163 -7.22 11.96 7.76
CA GLY A 163 -6.44 13.11 8.20
C GLY A 163 -4.94 12.94 7.94
N SER A 164 -4.36 11.80 8.35
CA SER A 164 -2.95 11.47 8.13
C SER A 164 -2.60 11.40 6.65
N THR A 165 -3.47 10.81 5.83
CA THR A 165 -3.21 10.68 4.39
C THR A 165 -3.28 12.02 3.68
N ARG A 166 -4.11 12.96 4.14
CA ARG A 166 -4.12 14.32 3.60
C ARG A 166 -2.82 15.06 3.89
N LEU A 167 -2.24 14.86 5.08
CA LEU A 167 -0.94 15.41 5.44
C LEU A 167 0.18 14.75 4.63
N ALA A 168 0.15 13.43 4.51
CA ALA A 168 1.14 12.63 3.77
C ALA A 168 1.04 12.80 2.25
N GLY A 169 -0.11 13.18 1.70
CA GLY A 169 -0.30 13.45 0.27
C GLY A 169 0.57 14.61 -0.25
N SER A 170 1.03 15.50 0.64
CA SER A 170 2.03 16.52 0.30
C SER A 170 3.43 15.93 0.03
N LEU A 171 3.70 14.72 0.54
CA LEU A 171 4.97 14.01 0.42
C LEU A 171 4.90 12.90 -0.65
N LEU A 172 3.74 12.29 -0.87
CA LEU A 172 3.53 11.22 -1.87
C LEU A 172 3.04 11.78 -3.21
N TYR A 173 3.96 12.00 -4.14
CA TYR A 173 3.61 12.39 -5.51
C TYR A 173 3.21 11.20 -6.38
N GLY A 174 2.06 11.30 -7.05
CA GLY A 174 1.63 10.35 -8.09
C GLY A 174 0.85 9.13 -7.57
N VAL A 175 0.53 9.07 -6.29
CA VAL A 175 -0.38 8.06 -5.71
C VAL A 175 -1.65 8.80 -5.27
N ASN A 176 -2.83 8.29 -5.62
CA ASN A 176 -4.07 8.89 -5.15
C ASN A 176 -4.15 8.66 -3.63
N PRO A 177 -4.03 9.70 -2.78
CA PRO A 177 -4.00 9.52 -1.33
C PRO A 177 -5.33 8.94 -0.82
N SER A 178 -6.42 9.17 -1.55
CA SER A 178 -7.76 8.77 -1.14
C SER A 178 -8.35 7.74 -2.09
N ASP A 179 -7.62 6.66 -2.38
CA ASP A 179 -8.15 5.54 -3.17
C ASP A 179 -9.27 4.82 -2.39
N PRO A 180 -10.55 4.92 -2.84
CA PRO A 180 -11.68 4.30 -2.15
C PRO A 180 -11.54 2.79 -2.04
N VAL A 181 -10.86 2.14 -3.01
CA VAL A 181 -10.70 0.69 -3.04
C VAL A 181 -9.85 0.22 -1.86
N ILE A 182 -8.78 0.96 -1.54
CA ILE A 182 -7.91 0.63 -0.40
C ILE A 182 -8.67 0.86 0.92
N PHE A 183 -9.36 1.99 1.05
CA PHE A 183 -10.12 2.30 2.26
C PHE A 183 -11.21 1.26 2.53
N VAL A 184 -12.00 0.91 1.51
CA VAL A 184 -13.04 -0.13 1.63
C VAL A 184 -12.41 -1.48 1.92
N GLY A 185 -11.37 -1.88 1.17
CA GLY A 185 -10.70 -3.17 1.33
C GLY A 185 -10.10 -3.36 2.73
N VAL A 186 -9.37 -2.37 3.24
CA VAL A 186 -8.79 -2.41 4.59
C VAL A 186 -9.89 -2.41 5.65
N THR A 187 -10.92 -1.57 5.51
CA THR A 187 -12.04 -1.55 6.47
C THR A 187 -12.76 -2.89 6.52
N SER A 188 -13.04 -3.51 5.37
CA SER A 188 -13.64 -4.84 5.30
C SER A 188 -12.75 -5.92 5.92
N LEU A 189 -11.44 -5.86 5.69
CA LEU A 189 -10.47 -6.78 6.29
C LEU A 189 -10.44 -6.65 7.82
N LEU A 190 -10.36 -5.42 8.34
CA LEU A 190 -10.38 -5.15 9.77
C LEU A 190 -11.71 -5.57 10.42
N ALA A 191 -12.84 -5.31 9.76
CA ALA A 191 -14.16 -5.73 10.23
C ALA A 191 -14.28 -7.26 10.30
N PHE A 192 -13.77 -7.97 9.29
CA PHE A 192 -13.73 -9.43 9.30
C PHE A 192 -12.84 -9.98 10.41
N ALA A 193 -11.68 -9.37 10.63
CA ALA A 193 -10.77 -9.75 11.70
C ALA A 193 -11.37 -9.53 13.09
N ALA A 194 -12.02 -8.38 13.30
CA ALA A 194 -12.73 -8.08 14.54
C ALA A 194 -13.87 -9.07 14.79
N PHE A 195 -14.64 -9.39 13.75
CA PHE A 195 -15.70 -10.40 13.83
C PHE A 195 -15.13 -11.77 14.22
N ALA A 196 -14.05 -12.22 13.57
CA ALA A 196 -13.39 -13.48 13.90
C ALA A 196 -12.87 -13.47 15.35
N ALA A 197 -12.17 -12.40 15.76
CA ALA A 197 -11.63 -12.25 17.11
C ALA A 197 -12.70 -12.24 18.20
N CYS A 198 -13.92 -11.75 17.92
CA CYS A 198 -15.06 -11.82 18.83
C CYS A 198 -15.76 -13.19 18.82
N TYR A 199 -15.86 -13.81 17.65
CA TYR A 199 -16.58 -15.08 17.46
C TYR A 199 -15.85 -16.27 18.11
N PHE A 200 -14.52 -16.35 18.00
CA PHE A 200 -13.73 -17.44 18.58
C PHE A 200 -13.89 -17.60 20.10
N PRO A 201 -13.70 -16.56 20.94
CA PRO A 201 -13.87 -16.67 22.39
C PRO A 201 -15.33 -16.92 22.78
N ALA A 202 -16.31 -16.31 22.09
CA ALA A 202 -17.73 -16.59 22.32
C ALA A 202 -18.08 -18.07 22.08
N ARG A 203 -17.58 -18.64 20.98
CA ARG A 203 -17.76 -20.06 20.65
C ARG A 203 -17.02 -20.97 21.63
N ARG A 204 -15.82 -20.57 22.08
CA ARG A 204 -15.03 -21.32 23.06
C ARG A 204 -15.73 -21.39 24.42
N ALA A 205 -16.32 -20.30 24.90
CA ALA A 205 -17.04 -20.27 26.17
C ALA A 205 -18.28 -21.19 26.19
N LEU A 206 -18.93 -21.38 25.04
CA LEU A 206 -20.10 -22.27 24.91
C LEU A 206 -19.73 -23.76 24.79
N LYS A 207 -18.49 -24.06 24.38
CA LYS A 207 -17.98 -25.44 24.39
C LYS A 207 -17.57 -25.90 25.79
N ILE A 208 -17.31 -24.99 26.71
CA ILE A 208 -17.08 -25.32 28.12
C ILE A 208 -18.45 -25.64 28.71
N ASN A 209 -18.69 -26.92 29.00
CA ASN A 209 -19.98 -27.43 29.46
C ASN A 209 -20.47 -26.59 30.67
N PRO A 210 -21.69 -26.02 30.63
CA PRO A 210 -22.24 -25.25 31.75
C PRO A 210 -22.37 -26.10 33.03
N VAL A 211 -22.49 -27.42 32.89
CA VAL A 211 -22.55 -28.37 34.00
C VAL A 211 -21.20 -28.52 34.73
N THR A 212 -20.06 -28.31 34.04
CA THR A 212 -18.75 -28.29 34.69
C THR A 212 -18.45 -26.97 35.41
N ALA A 213 -19.01 -25.84 34.96
CA ALA A 213 -18.83 -24.53 35.59
C ALA A 213 -19.53 -24.40 36.96
N LEU A 214 -20.54 -25.23 37.22
CA LEU A 214 -21.23 -25.34 38.53
C LEU A 214 -20.53 -26.33 39.49
N ARG A 215 -19.53 -27.07 39.03
CA ARG A 215 -18.86 -28.13 39.80
C ARG A 215 -17.42 -27.79 40.23
N THR A 216 -16.92 -26.62 39.85
CA THR A 216 -15.73 -26.02 40.45
C THR A 216 -16.17 -25.13 41.60
N GLU A 217 -15.99 -25.65 42.81
CA GLU A 217 -15.84 -24.86 44.05
C GLU A 217 -14.71 -23.84 43.94
#